data_AF-A0A084VGD5-F1
#
_entry.id   AF-A0A084VGD5-F1
#
_cell.length_a   1.000
_cell.length_b   1.000
_cell.length_c   1.000
_cell.angle_alpha   90.00
_cell.angle_beta   90.00
_cell.angle_gamma   90.00
#
_symmetry.space_group_name_H-M   'P 1'
#
loop_
_entity.id
_entity.type
_entity.pdbx_description
1 polymer ?
#
loop_
_entity_poly.entity_id
_entity_poly.type
_entity_poly.pdbx_seq_one_letter_code
_entity_poly.pdbx_strand_id
1 'polypeptide(L)'
;MALRGWRLFGVAGTILVYVGGILVLSFVSLQGPQRKRGVHGPRGYGEFETLRNRDLGLMGKKPPLQWCTELHYRDAPARVPRKPPKLLQTFPGHFVKNLVASPATGKGSSSSQSVWPNNGDAPSGKLVDSDSVRSSDGQLRRSKPELAALVSFPGSGNTWLRYLLQQATGILTGSVYKDYGLLKSGFPAESVANSSVLVVKTHEWGPNAWAPYTKAILLVRDPERAILAEFNRQSGGHVGFASPDRYRRTKGRYWTQFVKNKLWAWEQTNLSWAKNFTGEVKLVFYDDLVANVEGTLRSILKFLNHTPDEELLACALMRKEGIYRRKKRILQFDPYSPAMHAAIDEKRAEVYAALGRYDAQ
;
A
#
# COMPACT_ATOMS: atom_id res chain seq x y z
N MET A 1 -49.17 -11.16 -54.41
CA MET A 1 -48.59 -10.39 -53.29
C MET A 1 -49.34 -10.68 -51.98
N ALA A 2 -49.09 -11.82 -51.32
CA ALA A 2 -49.83 -12.17 -50.08
C ALA A 2 -49.02 -12.92 -49.00
N LEU A 3 -47.71 -13.16 -49.18
CA LEU A 3 -46.92 -14.01 -48.27
C LEU A 3 -45.80 -13.28 -47.50
N ARG A 4 -45.64 -11.95 -47.66
CA ARG A 4 -44.65 -11.16 -46.90
C ARG A 4 -45.21 -10.47 -45.65
N GLY A 5 -46.54 -10.38 -45.49
CA GLY A 5 -47.16 -9.73 -44.33
C GLY A 5 -47.08 -10.55 -43.03
N TRP A 6 -47.26 -11.88 -43.10
CA TRP A 6 -47.37 -12.72 -41.89
C TRP A 6 -46.10 -12.88 -41.07
N ARG A 7 -44.91 -12.72 -41.66
CA ARG A 7 -43.65 -12.85 -40.93
C ARG A 7 -43.34 -11.65 -40.02
N LEU A 8 -43.79 -10.45 -40.38
CA LEU A 8 -43.58 -9.23 -39.57
C LEU A 8 -44.54 -9.17 -38.37
N PHE A 9 -45.80 -9.56 -38.57
CA PHE A 9 -46.77 -9.63 -37.47
C PHE A 9 -46.44 -10.72 -36.43
N GLY A 10 -45.88 -11.86 -36.87
CA GLY A 10 -45.44 -12.92 -35.95
C GLY A 10 -44.28 -12.49 -35.04
N VAL A 11 -43.30 -11.76 -35.57
CA VAL A 11 -42.15 -11.26 -34.78
C VAL A 11 -42.55 -10.10 -33.87
N ALA A 12 -43.43 -9.21 -34.32
CA ALA A 12 -43.96 -8.15 -33.45
C ALA A 12 -44.79 -8.72 -32.29
N GLY A 13 -45.59 -9.76 -32.54
CA GLY A 13 -46.37 -10.44 -31.51
C GLY A 13 -45.49 -11.13 -30.45
N THR A 14 -44.41 -11.81 -30.84
CA THR A 14 -43.51 -12.46 -29.88
C THR A 14 -42.73 -11.46 -29.04
N ILE A 15 -42.33 -10.32 -29.62
CA ILE A 15 -41.67 -9.24 -28.86
C ILE A 15 -42.64 -8.63 -27.83
N LEU A 16 -43.90 -8.40 -28.19
CA LEU A 16 -44.90 -7.85 -27.26
C LEU A 16 -45.20 -8.81 -26.11
N VAL A 17 -45.32 -10.11 -26.38
CA VAL A 17 -45.51 -11.13 -25.33
C VAL A 17 -44.28 -11.21 -24.40
N TYR A 18 -43.07 -11.13 -24.96
CA TYR A 18 -41.84 -11.19 -24.19
C TYR A 18 -41.65 -9.95 -23.29
N VAL A 19 -41.87 -8.75 -23.83
CA VAL A 19 -41.78 -7.50 -23.07
C VAL A 19 -42.88 -7.42 -22.03
N GLY A 20 -44.11 -7.82 -22.37
CA GLY A 20 -45.22 -7.92 -21.42
C GLY A 20 -44.94 -8.91 -20.28
N GLY A 21 -44.36 -10.07 -20.58
CA GLY A 21 -43.96 -11.06 -19.57
C GLY A 21 -42.90 -10.55 -18.60
N ILE A 22 -41.89 -9.81 -19.09
CA ILE A 22 -40.86 -9.21 -18.23
C ILE A 22 -41.47 -8.13 -17.33
N LEU A 23 -42.39 -7.31 -17.84
CA LEU A 23 -43.05 -6.27 -17.06
C LEU A 23 -43.96 -6.86 -15.98
N VAL A 24 -44.69 -7.94 -16.28
CA VAL A 24 -45.52 -8.66 -15.29
C VAL A 24 -44.66 -9.34 -14.23
N LEU A 25 -43.57 -10.02 -14.60
CA LEU A 25 -42.64 -10.63 -13.62
C LEU A 25 -41.96 -9.59 -12.72
N SER A 26 -41.68 -8.41 -13.27
CA SER A 26 -41.12 -7.28 -12.51
C SER A 26 -42.17 -6.67 -11.55
N PHE A 27 -43.43 -6.61 -11.96
CA PHE A 27 -44.54 -6.13 -11.11
C PHE A 27 -44.89 -7.11 -9.99
N VAL A 28 -44.91 -8.42 -10.28
CA VAL A 28 -45.16 -9.47 -9.28
C VAL A 28 -44.00 -9.57 -8.27
N SER A 29 -42.76 -9.27 -8.68
CA SER A 29 -41.61 -9.20 -7.77
C SER A 29 -41.63 -7.97 -6.85
N LEU A 30 -42.37 -6.91 -7.20
CA LEU A 30 -42.51 -5.70 -6.38
C LEU A 30 -43.63 -5.79 -5.33
N GLN A 31 -44.52 -6.78 -5.43
CA GLN A 31 -45.66 -6.96 -4.51
C GLN A 31 -45.55 -8.18 -3.58
N GLY A 32 -44.37 -8.78 -3.44
CA GLY A 32 -44.14 -9.86 -2.47
C GLY A 32 -44.34 -9.38 -1.01
N PRO A 33 -45.16 -10.06 -0.18
CA PRO A 33 -45.54 -9.56 1.13
C PRO A 33 -44.37 -9.61 2.12
N GLN A 34 -44.13 -8.48 2.78
CA GLN A 34 -43.31 -8.33 3.98
C GLN A 34 -43.88 -9.19 5.12
N ARG A 35 -43.33 -10.38 5.36
CA ARG A 35 -43.65 -11.18 6.55
C ARG A 35 -42.62 -10.92 7.65
N LYS A 36 -43.02 -10.10 8.63
CA LYS A 36 -42.34 -9.96 9.93
C LYS A 36 -42.86 -11.01 10.95
N ARG A 37 -41.98 -11.31 11.93
CA ARG A 37 -42.09 -12.15 13.15
C ARG A 37 -41.69 -13.63 12.95
N GLY A 38 -40.86 -14.24 13.79
CA GLY A 38 -40.48 -13.87 15.17
C GLY A 38 -39.14 -14.47 15.63
N VAL A 39 -38.60 -13.81 16.65
CA VAL A 39 -37.46 -14.21 17.48
C VAL A 39 -37.84 -15.45 18.30
N HIS A 40 -36.94 -16.46 18.40
CA HIS A 40 -36.65 -17.29 19.59
C HIS A 40 -35.42 -18.19 19.31
N GLY A 41 -34.34 -18.07 20.10
CA GLY A 41 -33.14 -18.94 20.07
C GLY A 41 -31.81 -18.18 20.28
N PRO A 42 -30.83 -18.66 21.08
CA PRO A 42 -30.17 -17.85 22.10
C PRO A 42 -29.04 -16.93 21.61
N ARG A 43 -29.00 -15.76 22.26
CA ARG A 43 -27.92 -14.76 22.19
C ARG A 43 -26.61 -15.33 22.75
N GLY A 44 -25.54 -15.09 22.01
CA GLY A 44 -24.17 -15.12 22.51
C GLY A 44 -23.26 -14.24 21.65
N TYR A 45 -22.97 -13.03 22.14
CA TYR A 45 -21.83 -12.17 21.80
C TYR A 45 -21.79 -11.34 20.50
N GLY A 46 -22.54 -11.64 19.43
CA GLY A 46 -22.39 -10.92 18.15
C GLY A 46 -23.26 -9.67 17.93
N GLU A 47 -24.28 -9.45 18.75
CA GLU A 47 -25.39 -8.53 18.44
C GLU A 47 -25.28 -7.15 19.13
N PHE A 48 -24.42 -7.01 20.15
CA PHE A 48 -24.33 -5.75 20.91
C PHE A 48 -23.51 -4.66 20.19
N GLU A 49 -22.58 -5.04 19.30
CA GLU A 49 -21.82 -4.07 18.50
C GLU A 49 -22.62 -3.49 17.33
N THR A 50 -23.63 -4.20 16.82
CA THR A 50 -24.39 -3.77 15.63
C THR A 50 -25.53 -2.83 15.98
N LEU A 51 -26.10 -2.93 17.18
CA LEU A 51 -27.18 -2.04 17.64
C LEU A 51 -26.68 -0.68 18.09
N ARG A 52 -25.51 -0.60 18.75
CA ARG A 52 -24.93 0.70 19.16
C ARG A 52 -24.55 1.60 17.97
N ASN A 53 -24.30 1.01 16.80
CA ASN A 53 -24.00 1.75 15.57
C ASN A 53 -25.25 2.22 14.81
N ARG A 54 -26.45 1.70 15.14
CA ARG A 54 -27.69 2.04 14.44
C ARG A 54 -28.45 3.20 15.07
N ASP A 55 -28.34 3.39 16.38
CA ASP A 55 -29.10 4.41 17.12
C ASP A 55 -28.41 5.79 17.18
N LEU A 56 -27.23 5.97 16.57
CA LEU A 56 -26.47 7.23 16.61
C LEU A 56 -26.32 7.96 15.26
N GLY A 57 -26.96 7.52 14.19
CA GLY A 57 -26.99 8.26 12.92
C GLY A 57 -25.61 8.54 12.26
N LEU A 58 -24.53 7.93 12.76
CA LEU A 58 -23.20 8.06 12.20
C LEU A 58 -23.04 7.03 11.08
N MET A 59 -23.18 7.48 9.83
CA MET A 59 -22.55 6.82 8.68
C MET A 59 -21.08 6.57 9.07
N GLY A 60 -20.74 5.33 9.42
CA GLY A 60 -19.43 4.94 9.95
C GLY A 60 -18.31 5.13 8.93
N LYS A 61 -17.90 6.38 8.71
CA LYS A 61 -16.63 6.71 8.08
C LYS A 61 -15.56 6.28 9.07
N LYS A 62 -14.73 5.31 8.70
CA LYS A 62 -13.51 5.00 9.46
C LYS A 62 -12.75 6.32 9.66
N PRO A 63 -12.21 6.57 10.87
CA PRO A 63 -11.44 7.79 11.10
C PRO A 63 -10.32 7.89 10.06
N PRO A 64 -10.04 9.10 9.55
CA PRO A 64 -9.00 9.28 8.55
C PRO A 64 -7.66 8.79 9.09
N LEU A 65 -6.81 8.25 8.21
CA LEU A 65 -5.45 7.88 8.59
C LEU A 65 -4.74 9.06 9.22
N GLN A 66 -4.17 8.84 10.41
CA GLN A 66 -3.34 9.82 11.07
C GLN A 66 -1.87 9.50 10.76
N TRP A 67 -1.27 10.34 9.93
CA TRP A 67 0.14 10.28 9.60
C TRP A 67 1.00 10.91 10.70
N CYS A 68 2.21 10.39 10.89
CA CYS A 68 3.20 10.96 11.81
C CYS A 68 3.71 12.33 11.34
N THR A 69 3.66 12.59 10.03
CA THR A 69 4.00 13.87 9.42
C THR A 69 3.22 14.07 8.12
N GLU A 70 3.29 15.28 7.55
CA GLU A 70 2.75 15.57 6.22
C GLU A 70 3.53 14.79 5.15
N LEU A 71 2.81 14.05 4.30
CA LEU A 71 3.44 13.23 3.27
C LEU A 71 3.93 14.09 2.10
N HIS A 72 5.12 13.79 1.59
CA HIS A 72 5.75 14.51 0.49
C HIS A 72 6.43 13.57 -0.52
N TYR A 73 6.67 14.06 -1.74
CA TYR A 73 7.53 13.39 -2.72
C TYR A 73 9.01 13.61 -2.34
N ARG A 74 9.91 12.72 -2.75
CA ARG A 74 11.35 12.79 -2.43
C ARG A 74 11.99 14.13 -2.82
N ASP A 75 11.54 14.74 -3.91
CA ASP A 75 12.08 16.00 -4.43
C ASP A 75 11.36 17.25 -3.87
N ALA A 76 10.46 17.08 -2.90
CA ALA A 76 9.88 18.22 -2.20
C ALA A 76 10.96 18.87 -1.32
N PRO A 77 11.13 20.20 -1.34
CA PRO A 77 12.10 20.87 -0.48
C PRO A 77 11.84 20.50 0.98
N ALA A 78 12.85 19.95 1.65
CA ALA A 78 12.77 19.56 3.05
C ALA A 78 12.27 20.75 3.88
N ARG A 79 11.08 20.60 4.49
CA ARG A 79 10.56 21.64 5.39
C ARG A 79 11.30 21.52 6.72
N VAL A 80 11.90 22.64 7.13
CA VAL A 80 12.44 22.84 8.49
C VAL A 80 11.33 22.48 9.51
N PRO A 81 11.66 21.76 10.61
CA PRO A 81 10.69 21.43 11.65
C PRO A 81 9.95 22.69 12.11
N ARG A 82 8.63 22.74 11.90
CA ARG A 82 7.81 23.84 12.41
C ARG A 82 7.86 23.77 13.93
N LYS A 83 8.39 24.82 14.56
CA LYS A 83 8.24 25.06 16.01
C LYS A 83 6.77 24.87 16.39
N PRO A 84 6.47 24.33 17.58
CA PRO A 84 5.09 24.09 18.01
C PRO A 84 4.27 25.39 17.85
N PRO A 85 3.00 25.29 17.43
CA PRO A 85 2.16 26.46 17.24
C PRO A 85 2.17 27.26 18.55
N LYS A 86 2.57 28.54 18.46
CA LYS A 86 2.44 29.47 19.59
C LYS A 86 0.99 29.42 20.04
N LEU A 87 0.79 29.12 21.32
CA LEU A 87 -0.49 29.20 21.99
C LEU A 87 -1.13 30.54 21.59
N LEU A 88 -2.28 30.49 20.91
CA LEU A 88 -3.05 31.68 20.57
C LEU A 88 -3.27 32.46 21.87
N GLN A 89 -2.69 33.66 21.95
CA GLN A 89 -2.94 34.56 23.06
C GLN A 89 -4.45 34.80 23.14
N THR A 90 -5.02 34.43 24.28
CA THR A 90 -6.40 34.76 24.64
C THR A 90 -6.60 36.27 24.61
N PHE A 91 -7.76 36.69 24.10
CA PHE A 91 -8.24 38.06 23.97
C PHE A 91 -7.96 38.95 25.21
N PRO A 92 -7.72 40.26 25.02
CA PRO A 92 -7.44 41.19 26.11
C PRO A 92 -8.72 41.41 26.94
N GLY A 93 -8.74 40.95 28.18
CA GLY A 93 -9.88 41.17 29.06
C GLY A 93 -10.04 40.20 30.22
N HIS A 94 -8.96 39.77 30.87
CA HIS A 94 -9.09 39.19 32.20
C HIS A 94 -7.85 39.53 33.05
N PHE A 95 -8.10 40.29 34.11
CA PHE A 95 -7.14 40.75 35.08
C PHE A 95 -6.74 39.57 35.99
N VAL A 96 -5.46 39.18 35.98
CA VAL A 96 -4.89 38.37 37.07
C VAL A 96 -3.58 39.03 37.48
N LYS A 97 -3.48 39.33 38.78
CA LYS A 97 -2.46 40.15 39.43
C LYS A 97 -1.04 39.59 39.22
N ASN A 98 -0.12 40.49 38.87
CA ASN A 98 1.32 40.27 38.87
C ASN A 98 1.83 39.89 40.27
N LEU A 99 2.68 38.86 40.34
CA LEU A 99 3.67 38.70 41.39
C LEU A 99 5.03 39.05 40.79
N VAL A 100 5.64 40.08 41.37
CA VAL A 100 6.96 40.62 41.07
C VAL A 100 8.03 39.75 41.71
N ALA A 101 9.10 39.44 40.98
CA ALA A 101 10.47 39.41 41.51
C ALA A 101 11.48 39.54 40.34
N SER A 102 12.34 40.56 40.44
CA SER A 102 13.37 40.95 39.48
C SER A 102 14.73 40.23 39.78
N PRO A 103 15.90 40.66 39.25
CA PRO A 103 16.67 39.87 38.28
C PRO A 103 18.12 39.55 38.75
N ALA A 104 18.86 38.76 37.96
CA ALA A 104 20.32 38.71 38.06
C ALA A 104 20.99 38.85 36.69
N THR A 105 21.95 39.76 36.68
CA THR A 105 22.80 40.32 35.62
C THR A 105 23.94 39.40 35.14
N GLY A 106 24.46 39.69 33.94
CA GLY A 106 25.84 39.34 33.52
C GLY A 106 26.01 39.28 31.99
N LYS A 107 26.21 40.41 31.29
CA LYS A 107 27.49 40.95 30.76
C LYS A 107 28.42 39.91 30.07
N GLY A 108 28.75 40.18 28.80
CA GLY A 108 29.86 39.55 28.08
C GLY A 108 29.88 39.89 26.59
N SER A 109 30.51 41.01 26.24
CA SER A 109 30.77 41.53 24.88
C SER A 109 31.98 40.86 24.22
N SER A 110 31.95 40.66 22.88
CA SER A 110 33.04 41.10 21.99
C SER A 110 32.65 41.02 20.52
N SER A 111 32.95 42.12 19.84
CA SER A 111 32.86 42.41 18.41
C SER A 111 34.22 42.23 17.74
N SER A 112 34.28 41.83 16.47
CA SER A 112 35.17 42.49 15.49
C SER A 112 34.93 42.02 14.05
N GLN A 113 35.03 42.99 13.14
CA GLN A 113 34.68 43.01 11.73
C GLN A 113 35.79 42.51 10.78
N SER A 114 35.34 42.30 9.54
CA SER A 114 36.02 42.23 8.23
C SER A 114 37.16 43.22 7.94
N VAL A 115 38.03 42.89 6.96
CA VAL A 115 38.42 43.73 5.78
C VAL A 115 39.47 43.00 4.88
N TRP A 116 39.34 43.17 3.57
CA TRP A 116 40.23 42.73 2.46
C TRP A 116 41.40 43.72 2.22
N PRO A 117 42.40 43.37 1.39
CA PRO A 117 42.52 44.12 0.11
C PRO A 117 43.03 43.32 -1.12
N ASN A 118 42.83 43.96 -2.28
CA ASN A 118 43.18 43.63 -3.67
C ASN A 118 44.69 43.72 -4.03
N ASN A 119 45.04 43.05 -5.15
CA ASN A 119 45.93 43.43 -6.29
C ASN A 119 46.54 42.12 -6.86
N GLY A 120 46.56 41.78 -8.15
CA GLY A 120 46.74 42.58 -9.36
C GLY A 120 48.13 42.24 -9.93
N ASP A 121 48.19 41.52 -11.07
CA ASP A 121 49.19 41.62 -12.18
C ASP A 121 49.49 40.31 -12.92
N ALA A 122 49.38 40.38 -14.25
CA ALA A 122 49.85 39.43 -15.24
C ALA A 122 51.17 39.94 -15.86
N PRO A 123 51.94 39.10 -16.58
CA PRO A 123 52.04 39.35 -18.03
C PRO A 123 52.21 38.11 -18.95
N SER A 124 51.93 38.39 -20.23
CA SER A 124 51.99 37.60 -21.47
C SER A 124 53.18 36.66 -21.73
N GLY A 125 52.87 35.56 -22.45
CA GLY A 125 53.47 35.32 -23.78
C GLY A 125 54.00 33.91 -24.08
N LYS A 126 53.30 33.14 -24.94
CA LYS A 126 53.79 32.63 -26.24
C LYS A 126 52.88 31.56 -26.86
N LEU A 127 52.65 31.71 -28.17
CA LEU A 127 51.97 30.83 -29.12
C LEU A 127 52.84 29.62 -29.50
N VAL A 128 52.26 28.42 -29.58
CA VAL A 128 52.60 27.35 -30.55
C VAL A 128 51.32 26.57 -30.87
N ASP A 129 51.16 26.26 -32.16
CA ASP A 129 49.98 25.76 -32.85
C ASP A 129 49.87 24.21 -32.89
N SER A 130 48.68 23.75 -33.27
CA SER A 130 48.33 22.49 -33.94
C SER A 130 48.11 21.16 -33.17
N ASP A 131 46.85 20.73 -33.30
CA ASP A 131 46.37 19.37 -33.59
C ASP A 131 46.31 18.32 -32.48
N SER A 132 45.12 18.24 -31.84
CA SER A 132 44.30 17.01 -31.85
C SER A 132 43.04 17.21 -31.01
N VAL A 133 41.96 17.69 -31.66
CA VAL A 133 40.61 17.59 -31.09
C VAL A 133 40.18 16.13 -31.18
N ARG A 134 40.63 15.32 -30.21
CA ARG A 134 39.93 14.09 -29.85
C ARG A 134 38.63 14.52 -29.20
N SER A 135 37.55 14.45 -29.98
CA SER A 135 36.19 14.46 -29.46
C SER A 135 36.09 13.34 -28.45
N SER A 136 36.33 13.67 -27.18
CA SER A 136 35.91 12.86 -26.06
C SER A 136 34.44 13.18 -25.90
N ASP A 137 33.62 12.46 -26.68
CA ASP A 137 32.23 12.19 -26.32
C ASP A 137 32.29 11.43 -24.99
N GLY A 138 32.50 12.18 -23.91
CA GLY A 138 32.19 11.79 -22.57
C GLY A 138 30.68 11.68 -22.51
N GLN A 139 30.16 10.58 -23.04
CA GLN A 139 28.80 10.16 -22.80
C GLN A 139 28.73 9.93 -21.30
N LEU A 140 28.37 10.99 -20.58
CA LEU A 140 27.94 10.96 -19.20
C LEU A 140 26.88 9.87 -19.18
N ARG A 141 27.28 8.67 -18.74
CA ARG A 141 26.34 7.58 -18.49
C ARG A 141 25.39 8.15 -17.46
N ARG A 142 24.26 8.69 -17.91
CA ARG A 142 23.16 9.06 -17.03
C ARG A 142 22.81 7.77 -16.34
N SER A 143 23.30 7.61 -15.12
CA SER A 143 22.92 6.53 -14.26
C SER A 143 21.40 6.56 -14.22
N LYS A 144 20.80 5.40 -14.52
CA LYS A 144 19.35 5.25 -14.45
C LYS A 144 18.91 5.72 -13.06
N PRO A 145 17.87 6.57 -12.95
CA PRO A 145 17.40 7.04 -11.64
C PRO A 145 17.17 5.85 -10.72
N GLU A 146 17.68 5.92 -9.50
CA GLU A 146 17.50 4.84 -8.53
C GLU A 146 16.01 4.70 -8.20
N LEU A 147 15.39 3.62 -8.68
CA LEU A 147 13.98 3.33 -8.49
C LEU A 147 13.84 1.95 -7.85
N ALA A 148 13.18 1.93 -6.70
CA ALA A 148 12.97 0.72 -5.93
C ALA A 148 11.54 0.18 -6.10
N ALA A 149 11.42 -1.09 -6.47
CA ALA A 149 10.15 -1.81 -6.44
C ALA A 149 9.83 -2.28 -5.02
N LEU A 150 8.56 -2.17 -4.61
CA LEU A 150 8.00 -3.00 -3.56
C LEU A 150 7.17 -4.09 -4.24
N VAL A 151 7.74 -5.27 -4.36
CA VAL A 151 7.13 -6.41 -5.03
C VAL A 151 6.65 -7.44 -4.03
N SER A 152 5.47 -8.00 -4.29
CA SER A 152 5.05 -9.27 -3.71
C SER A 152 3.84 -9.86 -4.42
N PHE A 153 3.53 -11.11 -4.10
CA PHE A 153 2.23 -11.68 -4.40
C PHE A 153 1.07 -10.91 -3.69
N PRO A 154 -0.10 -10.73 -4.33
CA PRO A 154 -1.28 -10.14 -3.68
C PRO A 154 -1.66 -10.83 -2.35
N GLY A 155 -1.99 -10.07 -1.30
CA GLY A 155 -2.29 -10.63 0.02
C GLY A 155 -1.07 -10.83 0.94
N SER A 156 0.16 -10.55 0.47
CA SER A 156 1.39 -10.62 1.28
C SER A 156 1.62 -9.44 2.23
N GLY A 157 0.75 -8.43 2.24
CA GLY A 157 0.84 -7.31 3.21
C GLY A 157 1.37 -5.98 2.66
N ASN A 158 1.43 -5.80 1.34
CA ASN A 158 1.93 -4.58 0.67
C ASN A 158 1.41 -3.27 1.26
N THR A 159 0.09 -3.14 1.40
CA THR A 159 -0.54 -1.91 1.88
C THR A 159 -0.07 -1.55 3.29
N TRP A 160 0.17 -2.56 4.13
CA TRP A 160 0.68 -2.35 5.48
C TRP A 160 2.15 -1.93 5.45
N LEU A 161 3.01 -2.59 4.66
CA LEU A 161 4.40 -2.18 4.53
C LEU A 161 4.54 -0.77 3.93
N ARG A 162 3.75 -0.42 2.91
CA ARG A 162 3.70 0.95 2.38
C ARG A 162 3.29 1.96 3.45
N TYR A 163 2.27 1.64 4.24
CA TYR A 163 1.85 2.47 5.36
C TYR A 163 2.99 2.68 6.37
N LEU A 164 3.69 1.62 6.77
CA LEU A 164 4.80 1.71 7.71
C LEU A 164 5.95 2.55 7.15
N LEU A 165 6.30 2.39 5.87
CA LEU A 165 7.33 3.19 5.21
C LEU A 165 6.94 4.67 5.14
N GLN A 166 5.69 4.98 4.81
CA GLN A 166 5.18 6.37 4.82
C GLN A 166 5.18 6.96 6.24
N GLN A 167 4.82 6.18 7.26
CA GLN A 167 4.88 6.65 8.64
C GLN A 167 6.30 6.95 9.10
N ALA A 168 7.25 6.09 8.75
CA ALA A 168 8.63 6.18 9.21
C ALA A 168 9.47 7.24 8.47
N THR A 169 9.04 7.68 7.28
CA THR A 169 9.83 8.58 6.42
C THR A 169 9.12 9.89 6.07
N GLY A 170 7.79 9.93 6.14
CA GLY A 170 7.00 11.01 5.55
C GLY A 170 7.01 11.02 4.01
N ILE A 171 7.70 10.08 3.35
CA ILE A 171 7.84 10.05 1.90
C ILE A 171 6.75 9.16 1.30
N LEU A 172 6.09 9.64 0.25
CA LEU A 172 5.06 8.91 -0.47
C LEU A 172 5.57 7.61 -1.09
N THR A 173 4.71 6.59 -1.10
CA THR A 173 4.95 5.33 -1.85
C THR A 173 4.01 5.26 -3.04
N GLY A 174 4.56 4.90 -4.20
CA GLY A 174 3.83 4.81 -5.45
C GLY A 174 3.24 3.43 -5.71
N SER A 175 2.53 3.31 -6.83
CA SER A 175 2.09 2.02 -7.37
C SER A 175 1.94 2.09 -8.89
N VAL A 176 2.22 0.97 -9.56
CA VAL A 176 1.88 0.80 -10.99
C VAL A 176 0.36 0.73 -11.24
N TYR A 177 -0.43 0.57 -10.17
CA TYR A 177 -1.89 0.53 -10.22
C TYR A 177 -2.51 1.84 -9.75
N LYS A 178 -3.78 2.04 -10.13
CA LYS A 178 -4.62 3.13 -9.65
C LYS A 178 -5.77 2.60 -8.81
N ASP A 179 -5.52 2.28 -7.55
CA ASP A 179 -6.58 1.86 -6.63
C ASP A 179 -7.30 3.08 -6.03
N TYR A 180 -8.48 3.39 -6.54
CA TYR A 180 -9.27 4.54 -6.07
C TYR A 180 -9.64 4.47 -4.59
N GLY A 181 -9.76 3.28 -4.01
CA GLY A 181 -10.04 3.09 -2.60
C GLY A 181 -8.84 3.51 -1.74
N LEU A 182 -7.64 3.08 -2.11
CA LEU A 182 -6.40 3.47 -1.45
C LEU A 182 -6.06 4.96 -1.69
N LEU A 183 -6.27 5.46 -2.90
CA LEU A 183 -6.05 6.87 -3.24
C LEU A 183 -6.88 7.80 -2.35
N LYS A 184 -8.17 7.49 -2.16
CA LYS A 184 -9.06 8.26 -1.26
C LYS A 184 -8.77 8.06 0.22
N SER A 185 -8.05 6.99 0.59
CA SER A 185 -7.85 6.59 1.98
C SER A 185 -6.42 6.84 2.48
N GLY A 186 -5.57 7.55 1.74
CA GLY A 186 -4.24 8.00 2.20
C GLY A 186 -3.04 7.50 1.40
N PHE A 187 -3.23 6.95 0.20
CA PHE A 187 -2.15 6.68 -0.75
C PHE A 187 -2.26 7.60 -1.97
N PRO A 188 -1.96 8.90 -1.83
CA PRO A 188 -2.23 9.88 -2.91
C PRO A 188 -1.33 9.68 -4.15
N ALA A 189 -0.23 8.92 -4.02
CA ALA A 189 0.68 8.59 -5.10
C ALA A 189 0.35 7.25 -5.81
N GLU A 190 -0.88 6.73 -5.71
CA GLU A 190 -1.34 5.69 -6.63
C GLU A 190 -1.15 6.15 -8.09
N SER A 191 -0.76 5.24 -8.99
CA SER A 191 -0.39 5.53 -10.38
C SER A 191 0.90 6.35 -10.58
N VAL A 192 1.67 6.63 -9.51
CA VAL A 192 3.02 7.20 -9.62
C VAL A 192 4.05 6.07 -9.59
N ALA A 193 4.85 5.96 -10.66
CA ALA A 193 5.80 4.87 -10.88
C ALA A 193 7.19 5.38 -11.32
N ASN A 194 7.66 6.47 -10.73
CA ASN A 194 8.96 7.08 -11.01
C ASN A 194 9.72 7.39 -9.70
N SER A 195 10.92 7.98 -9.80
CA SER A 195 11.82 8.22 -8.66
C SER A 195 11.36 9.29 -7.66
N SER A 196 10.21 9.95 -7.89
CA SER A 196 9.65 10.93 -6.94
C SER A 196 9.08 10.30 -5.67
N VAL A 197 8.87 8.97 -5.65
CA VAL A 197 8.37 8.21 -4.50
C VAL A 197 9.47 7.33 -3.89
N LEU A 198 9.30 6.94 -2.63
CA LEU A 198 10.26 6.08 -1.92
C LEU A 198 10.41 4.70 -2.58
N VAL A 199 9.28 4.06 -2.88
CA VAL A 199 9.17 2.76 -3.55
C VAL A 199 7.91 2.71 -4.40
N VAL A 200 7.87 1.85 -5.42
CA VAL A 200 6.69 1.63 -6.29
C VAL A 200 6.16 0.22 -6.09
N LYS A 201 4.91 0.10 -5.66
CA LYS A 201 4.24 -1.20 -5.45
C LYS A 201 3.83 -1.85 -6.77
N THR A 202 4.19 -3.13 -6.96
CA THR A 202 3.81 -3.96 -8.11
C THR A 202 3.52 -5.42 -7.72
N HIS A 203 2.71 -6.11 -8.52
CA HIS A 203 2.53 -7.57 -8.49
C HIS A 203 2.99 -8.24 -9.78
N GLU A 204 3.56 -7.46 -10.70
CA GLU A 204 4.03 -7.94 -12.00
C GLU A 204 5.42 -8.58 -11.87
N TRP A 205 5.73 -9.49 -12.77
CA TRP A 205 7.03 -10.17 -12.85
C TRP A 205 7.46 -10.32 -14.29
N GLY A 206 8.74 -10.66 -14.50
CA GLY A 206 9.35 -10.80 -15.82
C GLY A 206 10.06 -9.53 -16.32
N PRO A 207 10.77 -9.63 -17.47
CA PRO A 207 11.69 -8.60 -17.97
C PRO A 207 11.09 -7.20 -18.05
N ASN A 208 9.86 -7.08 -18.55
CA ASN A 208 9.18 -5.79 -18.71
C ASN A 208 8.86 -5.15 -17.35
N ALA A 209 8.49 -5.96 -16.35
CA ALA A 209 8.20 -5.47 -15.00
C ALA A 209 9.47 -5.02 -14.27
N TRP A 210 10.61 -5.65 -14.54
CA TRP A 210 11.90 -5.32 -13.93
C TRP A 210 12.57 -4.10 -14.54
N ALA A 211 12.37 -3.89 -15.85
CA ALA A 211 13.07 -2.90 -16.66
C ALA A 211 13.17 -1.50 -16.04
N PRO A 212 12.18 -0.97 -15.28
CA PRO A 212 12.27 0.35 -14.65
C PRO A 212 13.09 0.42 -13.36
N TYR A 213 13.38 -0.72 -12.71
CA TYR A 213 13.91 -0.74 -11.35
C TYR A 213 15.42 -1.04 -11.30
N THR A 214 16.08 -0.57 -10.24
CA THR A 214 17.47 -0.92 -9.89
C THR A 214 17.55 -1.67 -8.57
N LYS A 215 16.54 -1.50 -7.71
CA LYS A 215 16.38 -2.19 -6.43
C LYS A 215 15.00 -2.81 -6.31
N ALA A 216 14.87 -3.88 -5.54
CA ALA A 216 13.59 -4.51 -5.24
C ALA A 216 13.53 -4.95 -3.77
N ILE A 217 12.47 -4.55 -3.07
CA ILE A 217 12.07 -5.17 -1.81
C ILE A 217 11.08 -6.28 -2.15
N LEU A 218 11.47 -7.53 -1.94
CA LEU A 218 10.63 -8.70 -2.15
C LEU A 218 9.98 -9.10 -0.82
N LEU A 219 8.71 -8.72 -0.66
CA LEU A 219 7.89 -9.05 0.51
C LEU A 219 7.25 -10.44 0.33
N VAL A 220 7.75 -11.42 1.06
CA VAL A 220 7.30 -12.81 0.97
C VAL A 220 6.42 -13.15 2.16
N ARG A 221 5.25 -13.75 1.91
CA ARG A 221 4.35 -14.25 2.95
C ARG A 221 4.07 -15.71 2.69
N ASP A 222 3.85 -16.47 3.77
CA ASP A 222 3.32 -17.83 3.71
C ASP A 222 2.20 -17.95 2.65
N PRO A 223 2.32 -18.90 1.68
CA PRO A 223 1.41 -19.01 0.56
C PRO A 223 -0.03 -19.30 0.99
N GLU A 224 -0.25 -20.12 2.01
CA GLU A 224 -1.59 -20.41 2.53
C GLU A 224 -2.28 -19.12 3.00
N ARG A 225 -1.62 -18.39 3.92
CA ARG A 225 -2.13 -17.12 4.45
C ARG A 225 -2.28 -16.05 3.37
N ALA A 226 -1.38 -16.00 2.39
CA ALA A 226 -1.41 -15.02 1.31
C ALA A 226 -2.57 -15.29 0.32
N ILE A 227 -2.75 -16.53 -0.11
CA ILE A 227 -3.84 -16.95 -1.00
C ILE A 227 -5.20 -16.71 -0.34
N LEU A 228 -5.35 -17.09 0.94
CA LEU A 228 -6.56 -16.83 1.69
C LEU A 228 -6.83 -15.31 1.82
N ALA A 229 -5.78 -14.53 2.06
CA ALA A 229 -5.90 -13.08 2.16
C ALA A 229 -6.31 -12.42 0.83
N GLU A 230 -5.83 -12.94 -0.30
CA GLU A 230 -6.20 -12.47 -1.63
C GLU A 230 -7.63 -12.85 -2.00
N PHE A 231 -8.07 -14.07 -1.66
CA PHE A 231 -9.46 -14.49 -1.85
C PHE A 231 -10.44 -13.61 -1.09
N ASN A 232 -10.10 -13.31 0.17
CA ASN A 232 -10.84 -12.38 1.01
C ASN A 232 -10.86 -10.97 0.40
N ARG A 233 -9.74 -10.50 -0.15
CA ARG A 233 -9.65 -9.19 -0.80
C ARG A 233 -10.57 -9.09 -2.02
N GLN A 234 -10.54 -10.10 -2.90
CA GLN A 234 -11.38 -10.12 -4.11
C GLN A 234 -12.87 -10.28 -3.80
N SER A 235 -13.21 -10.87 -2.65
CA SER A 235 -14.60 -11.13 -2.27
C SER A 235 -15.21 -10.07 -1.36
N GLY A 236 -14.41 -9.40 -0.53
CA GLY A 236 -14.87 -8.46 0.50
C GLY A 236 -14.13 -7.13 0.55
N GLY A 237 -13.22 -6.85 -0.39
CA GLY A 237 -12.41 -5.62 -0.43
C GLY A 237 -11.15 -5.69 0.45
N HIS A 238 -10.34 -4.63 0.45
CA HIS A 238 -8.99 -4.59 1.02
C HIS A 238 -8.84 -5.23 2.41
N VAL A 239 -9.78 -4.93 3.31
CA VAL A 239 -9.80 -5.45 4.69
C VAL A 239 -11.01 -6.32 5.01
N GLY A 240 -11.85 -6.61 4.00
CA GLY A 240 -13.01 -7.47 4.20
C GLY A 240 -12.68 -8.94 4.00
N PHE A 241 -13.74 -9.75 3.98
CA PHE A 241 -13.63 -11.19 3.90
C PHE A 241 -14.66 -11.77 2.94
N ALA A 242 -14.34 -12.94 2.39
CA ALA A 242 -15.30 -13.74 1.64
C ALA A 242 -16.38 -14.29 2.58
N SER A 243 -17.62 -14.38 2.09
CA SER A 243 -18.65 -15.15 2.79
C SER A 243 -18.30 -16.65 2.74
N PRO A 244 -18.68 -17.45 3.75
CA PRO A 244 -18.42 -18.90 3.75
C PRO A 244 -18.89 -19.61 2.48
N ASP A 245 -19.99 -19.16 1.87
CA ASP A 245 -20.56 -19.76 0.66
C ASP A 245 -19.65 -19.63 -0.57
N ARG A 246 -18.74 -18.64 -0.58
CA ARG A 246 -17.79 -18.46 -1.69
C ARG A 246 -16.80 -19.61 -1.79
N TYR A 247 -16.45 -20.24 -0.67
CA TYR A 247 -15.58 -21.42 -0.63
C TYR A 247 -16.29 -22.67 -1.14
N ARG A 248 -17.61 -22.77 -0.91
CA ARG A 248 -18.45 -23.91 -1.32
C ARG A 248 -19.04 -23.77 -2.73
N ARG A 249 -18.90 -22.59 -3.35
CA ARG A 249 -19.40 -22.30 -4.70
C ARG A 249 -18.95 -23.38 -5.68
N THR A 250 -19.86 -23.77 -6.58
CA THR A 250 -19.64 -24.83 -7.59
C THR A 250 -19.08 -26.14 -7.02
N LYS A 251 -19.55 -26.52 -5.82
CA LYS A 251 -19.07 -27.70 -5.06
C LYS A 251 -17.57 -27.62 -4.75
N GLY A 252 -17.08 -26.43 -4.43
CA GLY A 252 -15.66 -26.18 -4.12
C GLY A 252 -14.75 -26.00 -5.34
N ARG A 253 -15.20 -26.31 -6.56
CA ARG A 253 -14.35 -26.23 -7.77
C ARG A 253 -13.77 -24.84 -8.02
N TYR A 254 -14.53 -23.78 -7.74
CA TYR A 254 -14.03 -22.42 -7.87
C TYR A 254 -12.86 -22.15 -6.93
N TRP A 255 -12.99 -22.57 -5.66
CA TRP A 255 -11.93 -22.42 -4.67
C TRP A 255 -10.70 -23.26 -5.03
N THR A 256 -10.87 -24.52 -5.43
CA THR A 256 -9.77 -25.38 -5.88
C THR A 256 -8.98 -24.76 -7.03
N GLN A 257 -9.68 -24.27 -8.07
CA GLN A 257 -9.02 -23.62 -9.20
C GLN A 257 -8.33 -22.32 -8.78
N PHE A 258 -8.95 -21.56 -7.88
CA PHE A 258 -8.37 -20.34 -7.33
C PHE A 258 -7.05 -20.63 -6.61
N VAL A 259 -7.03 -21.61 -5.70
CA VAL A 259 -5.82 -22.00 -4.95
C VAL A 259 -4.73 -22.44 -5.92
N LYS A 260 -5.03 -23.34 -6.87
CA LYS A 260 -4.05 -23.79 -7.87
C LYS A 260 -3.43 -22.63 -8.65
N ASN A 261 -4.25 -21.74 -9.20
CA ASN A 261 -3.78 -20.61 -10.00
C ASN A 261 -2.97 -19.61 -9.16
N LYS A 262 -3.39 -19.38 -7.91
CA LYS A 262 -2.75 -18.42 -7.02
C LYS A 262 -1.46 -18.94 -6.42
N LEU A 263 -1.36 -20.25 -6.16
CA LEU A 263 -0.14 -20.89 -5.73
C LEU A 263 0.94 -20.80 -6.81
N TRP A 264 0.59 -21.11 -8.07
CA TRP A 264 1.50 -20.91 -9.20
C TRP A 264 1.95 -19.45 -9.33
N ALA A 265 1.02 -18.49 -9.26
CA ALA A 265 1.38 -17.07 -9.35
C ALA A 265 2.25 -16.60 -8.16
N TRP A 266 2.05 -17.15 -6.96
CA TRP A 266 2.88 -16.87 -5.79
C TRP A 266 4.31 -17.38 -6.00
N GLU A 267 4.46 -18.62 -6.46
CA GLU A 267 5.75 -19.21 -6.80
C GLU A 267 6.47 -18.38 -7.86
N GLN A 268 5.79 -18.08 -8.98
CA GLN A 268 6.36 -17.30 -10.08
C GLN A 268 6.80 -15.92 -9.61
N THR A 269 5.95 -15.19 -8.88
CA THR A 269 6.30 -13.84 -8.42
C THR A 269 7.56 -13.86 -7.56
N ASN A 270 7.65 -14.79 -6.59
CA ASN A 270 8.79 -14.83 -5.67
C ASN A 270 10.08 -15.28 -6.38
N LEU A 271 10.05 -16.37 -7.14
CA LEU A 271 11.24 -16.90 -7.80
C LEU A 271 11.73 -15.98 -8.92
N SER A 272 10.81 -15.41 -9.70
CA SER A 272 11.14 -14.52 -10.82
C SER A 272 11.90 -13.29 -10.33
N TRP A 273 11.46 -12.66 -9.23
CA TRP A 273 12.18 -11.52 -8.65
C TRP A 273 13.44 -11.91 -7.88
N ALA A 274 13.45 -13.04 -7.18
CA ALA A 274 14.61 -13.44 -6.40
C ALA A 274 15.79 -13.95 -7.26
N LYS A 275 15.50 -14.64 -8.37
CA LYS A 275 16.53 -15.30 -9.19
C LYS A 275 16.86 -14.56 -10.48
N ASN A 276 15.89 -13.87 -11.09
CA ASN A 276 16.05 -13.35 -12.45
C ASN A 276 16.18 -11.81 -12.50
N PHE A 277 15.80 -11.10 -11.43
CA PHE A 277 16.07 -9.67 -11.34
C PHE A 277 17.57 -9.44 -11.12
N THR A 278 18.19 -8.60 -11.95
CA THR A 278 19.63 -8.35 -11.92
C THR A 278 20.05 -7.18 -11.01
N GLY A 279 19.07 -6.42 -10.49
CA GLY A 279 19.32 -5.37 -9.50
C GLY A 279 19.42 -5.93 -8.08
N GLU A 280 19.62 -5.03 -7.11
CA GLU A 280 19.75 -5.44 -5.72
C GLU A 280 18.39 -5.86 -5.14
N VAL A 281 18.35 -6.98 -4.42
CA VAL A 281 17.12 -7.51 -3.81
C VAL A 281 17.23 -7.52 -2.30
N LYS A 282 16.25 -6.92 -1.62
CA LYS A 282 16.03 -7.04 -0.18
C LYS A 282 14.87 -7.98 0.09
N LEU A 283 15.18 -9.17 0.59
CA LEU A 283 14.17 -10.11 1.09
C LEU A 283 13.57 -9.61 2.40
N VAL A 284 12.24 -9.64 2.49
CA VAL A 284 11.47 -9.33 3.70
C VAL A 284 10.40 -10.39 3.85
N PHE A 285 10.48 -11.22 4.88
CA PHE A 285 9.40 -12.15 5.19
C PHE A 285 8.37 -11.45 6.08
N TYR A 286 7.10 -11.64 5.77
CA TYR A 286 5.98 -11.01 6.48
C TYR A 286 5.97 -11.35 7.97
N ASP A 287 6.27 -12.60 8.34
CA ASP A 287 6.25 -13.02 9.73
C ASP A 287 7.40 -12.37 10.53
N ASP A 288 8.58 -12.17 9.91
CA ASP A 288 9.70 -11.44 10.51
C ASP A 288 9.35 -9.95 10.69
N LEU A 289 8.70 -9.35 9.68
CA LEU A 289 8.18 -7.97 9.77
C LEU A 289 7.18 -7.83 10.91
N VAL A 290 6.31 -8.82 11.15
CA VAL A 290 5.36 -8.81 12.26
C VAL A 290 6.07 -8.96 13.60
N ALA A 291 7.06 -9.85 13.68
CA ALA A 291 7.80 -10.13 14.91
C ALA A 291 8.68 -8.95 15.34
N ASN A 292 9.36 -8.30 14.40
CA ASN A 292 10.27 -7.18 14.68
C ASN A 292 10.11 -6.04 13.66
N VAL A 293 9.02 -5.29 13.79
CA VAL A 293 8.71 -4.15 12.89
C VAL A 293 9.85 -3.15 12.83
N GLU A 294 10.42 -2.76 13.97
CA GLU A 294 11.48 -1.75 14.02
C GLU A 294 12.75 -2.21 13.29
N GLY A 295 13.28 -3.39 13.65
CA GLY A 295 14.48 -3.93 13.05
C GLY A 295 14.33 -4.14 11.55
N THR A 296 13.18 -4.68 11.11
CA THR A 296 12.88 -4.86 9.69
C THR A 296 12.78 -3.52 8.96
N LEU A 297 12.11 -2.50 9.52
CA LEU A 297 12.02 -1.17 8.90
C LEU A 297 13.40 -0.51 8.78
N ARG A 298 14.21 -0.50 9.83
CA ARG A 298 15.58 0.02 9.78
C ARG A 298 16.41 -0.68 8.70
N SER A 299 16.30 -2.00 8.59
CA SER A 299 16.99 -2.78 7.57
C SER A 299 16.54 -2.43 6.14
N ILE A 300 15.24 -2.19 5.93
CA ILE A 300 14.69 -1.75 4.65
C ILE A 300 15.16 -0.33 4.32
N LEU A 301 15.09 0.61 5.27
CA LEU A 301 15.50 2.00 5.05
C LEU A 301 17.00 2.10 4.74
N LYS A 302 17.83 1.32 5.44
CA LYS A 302 19.26 1.17 5.11
C LYS A 302 19.46 0.70 3.66
N PHE A 303 18.73 -0.33 3.23
CA PHE A 303 18.78 -0.82 1.85
C PHE A 303 18.35 0.24 0.81
N LEU A 304 17.39 1.09 1.17
CA LEU A 304 16.93 2.21 0.34
C LEU A 304 17.81 3.47 0.44
N ASN A 305 18.99 3.37 1.08
CA ASN A 305 19.89 4.50 1.34
C ASN A 305 19.19 5.68 2.04
N HIS A 306 18.26 5.40 2.95
CA HIS A 306 17.52 6.40 3.71
C HIS A 306 17.88 6.32 5.20
N THR A 307 18.39 7.42 5.74
CA THR A 307 18.64 7.56 7.18
C THR A 307 17.31 7.81 7.90
N PRO A 308 16.90 6.95 8.85
CA PRO A 308 15.66 7.14 9.58
C PRO A 308 15.73 8.41 10.45
N ASP A 309 14.63 9.16 10.50
CA ASP A 309 14.38 10.11 11.58
C ASP A 309 13.83 9.32 12.78
N GLU A 310 14.53 9.41 13.92
CA GLU A 310 14.21 8.61 15.10
C GLU A 310 12.86 8.99 15.74
N GLU A 311 12.45 10.25 15.67
CA GLU A 311 11.14 10.69 16.18
C GLU A 311 10.00 10.18 15.29
N LEU A 312 10.18 10.27 13.97
CA LEU A 312 9.21 9.73 13.01
C LEU A 312 9.11 8.21 13.10
N LEU A 313 10.25 7.52 13.22
CA LEU A 313 10.27 6.07 13.39
C LEU A 313 9.58 5.66 14.70
N ALA A 314 9.84 6.35 15.82
CA ALA A 314 9.15 6.10 17.09
C ALA A 314 7.63 6.29 16.95
N CYS A 315 7.19 7.37 16.28
CA CYS A 315 5.77 7.57 15.98
C CYS A 315 5.19 6.45 15.10
N ALA A 316 5.92 6.01 14.08
CA ALA A 316 5.52 4.93 13.18
C ALA A 316 5.31 3.62 13.95
N LEU A 317 6.18 3.32 14.90
CA LEU A 317 6.10 2.14 15.77
C LEU A 317 4.89 2.22 16.72
N MET A 318 4.63 3.40 17.29
CA MET A 318 3.44 3.65 18.11
C MET A 318 2.14 3.43 17.31
N ARG A 319 2.15 3.76 16.02
CA ARG A 319 0.98 3.69 15.13
C ARG A 319 1.01 2.51 14.15
N LYS A 320 1.84 1.50 14.40
CA LYS A 320 2.15 0.45 13.43
C LYS A 320 0.95 -0.36 12.92
N GLU A 321 -0.12 -0.50 13.70
CA GLU A 321 -1.29 -1.30 13.30
C GLU A 321 -2.03 -0.72 12.08
N GLY A 322 -2.25 0.61 12.08
CA GLY A 322 -3.00 1.31 11.03
C GLY A 322 -4.42 0.76 10.80
N ILE A 323 -5.02 1.09 9.65
CA ILE A 323 -6.36 0.60 9.25
C ILE A 323 -6.33 -0.51 8.20
N TYR A 324 -5.14 -0.84 7.69
CA TYR A 324 -4.95 -1.75 6.56
C TYR A 324 -4.53 -3.16 6.97
N ARG A 325 -4.12 -3.34 8.22
CA ARG A 325 -3.89 -4.68 8.76
C ARG A 325 -5.25 -5.32 9.04
N ARG A 326 -5.61 -6.32 8.23
CA ARG A 326 -6.85 -7.06 8.42
C ARG A 326 -6.80 -7.79 9.77
N LYS A 327 -7.82 -7.59 10.61
CA LYS A 327 -7.99 -8.39 11.84
C LYS A 327 -8.08 -9.87 11.47
N LYS A 328 -7.55 -10.78 12.29
CA LYS A 328 -7.70 -12.21 12.03
C LYS A 328 -9.17 -12.60 12.21
N ARG A 329 -9.76 -13.27 11.22
CA ARG A 329 -11.06 -13.93 11.37
C ARG A 329 -10.82 -15.43 11.43
N ILE A 330 -11.30 -16.04 12.50
CA ILE A 330 -11.27 -17.49 12.65
C ILE A 330 -12.40 -18.05 11.80
N LEU A 331 -12.05 -18.84 10.78
CA LEU A 331 -13.03 -19.66 10.08
C LEU A 331 -13.32 -20.87 10.97
N GLN A 332 -14.58 -21.27 11.06
CA GLN A 332 -14.98 -22.49 11.80
C GLN A 332 -14.65 -23.78 11.03
N PHE A 333 -14.13 -23.66 9.81
CA PHE A 333 -13.71 -24.76 8.96
C PHE A 333 -12.37 -24.42 8.31
N ASP A 334 -11.59 -25.45 7.98
CA ASP A 334 -10.42 -25.30 7.13
C ASP A 334 -10.89 -25.17 5.67
N PRO A 335 -10.63 -24.03 4.99
CA PRO A 335 -11.02 -23.89 3.61
C PRO A 335 -10.18 -24.77 2.67
N TYR A 336 -9.01 -25.27 3.07
CA TYR A 336 -8.14 -26.07 2.22
C TYR A 336 -8.43 -27.56 2.36
N SER A 337 -8.38 -28.28 1.23
CA SER A 337 -8.40 -29.74 1.27
C SER A 337 -7.00 -30.30 1.55
N PRO A 338 -6.86 -31.55 2.00
CA PRO A 338 -5.55 -32.18 2.21
C PRO A 338 -4.63 -32.12 0.98
N ALA A 339 -5.20 -32.28 -0.22
CA ALA A 339 -4.45 -32.17 -1.47
C ALA A 339 -3.97 -30.73 -1.76
N MET A 340 -4.72 -29.70 -1.33
CA MET A 340 -4.26 -28.32 -1.44
C MET A 340 -3.11 -28.04 -0.47
N HIS A 341 -3.22 -28.53 0.77
CA HIS A 341 -2.14 -28.42 1.76
C HIS A 341 -0.86 -29.05 1.25
N ALA A 342 -0.91 -30.29 0.77
CA ALA A 342 0.27 -30.97 0.20
C ALA A 342 0.94 -30.15 -0.92
N ALA A 343 0.16 -29.62 -1.87
CA ALA A 343 0.70 -28.79 -2.95
C ALA A 343 1.27 -27.46 -2.45
N ILE A 344 0.63 -26.83 -1.45
CA ILE A 344 1.09 -25.60 -0.83
C ILE A 344 2.42 -25.84 -0.10
N ASP A 345 2.52 -26.93 0.68
CA ASP A 345 3.70 -27.28 1.46
C ASP A 345 4.90 -27.58 0.55
N GLU A 346 4.68 -28.33 -0.53
CA GLU A 346 5.68 -28.60 -1.57
C GLU A 346 6.24 -27.29 -2.15
N LYS A 347 5.35 -26.40 -2.65
CA LYS A 347 5.77 -25.12 -3.23
C LYS A 347 6.35 -24.15 -2.20
N ARG A 348 5.86 -24.17 -0.96
CA ARG A 348 6.43 -23.39 0.14
C ARG A 348 7.88 -23.81 0.37
N ALA A 349 8.15 -25.11 0.51
CA ALA A 349 9.49 -25.65 0.73
C ALA A 349 10.45 -25.29 -0.41
N GLU A 350 10.03 -25.49 -1.67
CA GLU A 350 10.85 -25.15 -2.85
C GLU A 350 11.24 -23.66 -2.88
N VAL A 351 10.26 -22.77 -2.70
CA VAL A 351 10.51 -21.32 -2.75
C VAL A 351 11.32 -20.89 -1.54
N TYR A 352 11.02 -21.37 -0.34
CA TYR A 352 11.74 -20.98 0.86
C TYR A 352 13.20 -21.44 0.84
N ALA A 353 13.47 -22.67 0.38
CA ALA A 353 14.83 -23.12 0.15
C ALA A 353 15.58 -22.24 -0.87
N ALA A 354 14.92 -21.86 -1.97
CA ALA A 354 15.50 -20.95 -2.97
C ALA A 354 15.75 -19.53 -2.44
N LEU A 355 15.05 -19.12 -1.38
CA LEU A 355 15.21 -17.83 -0.71
C LEU A 355 16.11 -17.91 0.54
N GLY A 356 16.69 -19.07 0.84
CA GLY A 356 17.54 -19.28 2.00
C GLY A 356 16.81 -19.33 3.35
N ARG A 357 15.51 -19.68 3.36
CA ARG A 357 14.69 -19.86 4.58
C ARG A 357 14.43 -21.36 4.81
N TYR A 358 15.20 -21.99 5.69
CA TYR A 358 15.11 -23.45 5.91
C TYR A 358 14.23 -23.86 7.10
N ASP A 359 13.97 -22.95 8.05
CA ASP A 359 13.34 -23.30 9.35
C ASP A 359 11.86 -22.91 9.48
N ALA A 360 11.18 -22.53 8.39
CA ALA A 360 9.78 -22.11 8.45
C ALA A 360 8.84 -23.30 8.24
N GLN A 361 8.59 -24.05 9.32
CA GLN A 361 7.46 -24.98 9.43
C GLN A 361 6.22 -24.26 9.95
#